data_AF-A0A8C5JG62-F1
#
_entry.id   AF-A0A8C5JG62-F1
#
_cell.length_a   1.000
_cell.length_b   1.000
_cell.length_c   1.000
_cell.angle_alpha   90.00
_cell.angle_beta   90.00
_cell.angle_gamma   90.00
#
_symmetry.space_group_name_H-M   'P 1'
#
loop_
_entity.id
_entity.type
_entity.pdbx_description
1 polymer ?
#
loop_
_entity_poly.entity_id
_entity_poly.type
_entity_poly.pdbx_seq_one_letter_code
_entity_poly.pdbx_strand_id
1 'polypeptide(L)'
;MEEEKEGSEEKDHIPPEDESSSTEECLPEDEEKEKGIVFGLLERAGIFSGVFVSILSVSESKHVIKNILWTTAKNFTVEIGQQQIEELISTWDIHESWLHHSEFLEEEELKDSKRYHYRACWGLPTRRKPIPRATASVYFVIVISKLKPDTAPVEVFYRLESSRLIRRPEQCEFREKWLHDIIENKVLCAERLASR
;
A
#
# COMPACT_ATOMS: atom_id res chain seq x y z
N MET A 1 21.97 59.59 -47.73
CA MET A 1 21.67 58.20 -47.34
C MET A 1 21.90 58.15 -45.85
N GLU A 2 21.07 58.95 -45.18
CA GLU A 2 19.81 58.53 -44.54
C GLU A 2 20.21 57.99 -43.17
N GLU A 3 20.34 58.91 -42.20
CA GLU A 3 19.24 59.43 -41.37
C GLU A 3 18.72 58.35 -40.42
N GLU A 4 18.50 58.58 -39.14
CA GLU A 4 18.80 59.65 -38.21
C GLU A 4 18.29 59.12 -36.85
N LYS A 5 18.94 59.53 -35.75
CA LYS A 5 18.35 60.02 -34.48
C LYS A 5 17.24 59.22 -33.76
N GLU A 6 16.95 59.38 -32.48
CA GLU A 6 17.40 60.18 -31.33
C GLU A 6 16.81 59.43 -30.11
N GLY A 7 17.47 59.39 -28.97
CA GLY A 7 17.23 60.36 -27.88
C GLY A 7 16.47 59.66 -26.75
N SER A 8 17.09 59.41 -25.58
CA SER A 8 17.11 60.31 -24.39
C SER A 8 15.70 60.46 -23.81
N GLU A 9 15.38 60.15 -22.55
CA GLU A 9 15.86 60.69 -21.27
C GLU A 9 15.11 59.91 -20.16
N GLU A 10 15.75 59.48 -19.07
CA GLU A 10 15.76 60.14 -17.75
C GLU A 10 14.37 60.25 -17.08
N LYS A 11 14.13 59.50 -15.97
CA LYS A 11 13.98 60.03 -14.59
C LYS A 11 13.31 59.01 -13.65
N ASP A 12 13.96 58.80 -12.51
CA ASP A 12 13.46 58.77 -11.13
C ASP A 12 12.02 58.32 -10.84
N HIS A 13 11.85 57.30 -10.01
CA HIS A 13 11.42 57.42 -8.60
C HIS A 13 10.87 56.09 -8.04
N ILE A 14 11.20 55.84 -6.77
CA ILE A 14 10.73 54.75 -5.90
C ILE A 14 9.53 55.29 -5.07
N PRO A 15 8.90 54.49 -4.18
CA PRO A 15 7.68 53.64 -4.24
C PRO A 15 6.44 54.41 -3.68
N PRO A 16 5.22 53.82 -3.43
CA PRO A 16 4.95 53.10 -2.17
C PRO A 16 3.75 52.10 -2.22
N GLU A 17 3.32 51.71 -1.02
CA GLU A 17 2.43 50.63 -0.56
C GLU A 17 0.92 50.82 -0.81
N ASP A 18 0.25 49.67 -0.76
CA ASP A 18 -1.06 49.38 -0.14
C ASP A 18 -2.42 49.79 -0.74
N GLU A 19 -3.37 48.89 -0.44
CA GLU A 19 -4.85 49.00 -0.40
C GLU A 19 -5.68 48.52 -1.61
N SER A 20 -6.19 47.30 -1.41
CA SER A 20 -7.59 46.84 -1.51
C SER A 20 -8.45 47.22 -2.75
N SER A 21 -8.92 46.19 -3.47
CA SER A 21 -10.31 46.13 -3.93
C SER A 21 -10.68 44.72 -4.38
N SER A 22 -11.77 44.23 -3.81
CA SER A 22 -12.46 42.96 -4.02
C SER A 22 -12.78 42.62 -5.49
N THR A 23 -12.68 41.34 -5.85
CA THR A 23 -13.68 40.62 -6.67
C THR A 23 -13.52 39.11 -6.47
N GLU A 24 -14.65 38.42 -6.58
CA GLU A 24 -15.04 37.13 -6.03
C GLU A 24 -14.48 35.87 -6.74
N GLU A 25 -14.54 34.75 -5.98
CA GLU A 25 -14.82 33.36 -6.41
C GLU A 25 -13.81 32.65 -7.35
N CYS A 26 -13.46 31.37 -7.19
CA CYS A 26 -14.25 30.21 -6.77
C CYS A 26 -13.34 29.09 -6.22
N LEU A 27 -13.86 28.34 -5.25
CA LEU A 27 -13.36 27.04 -4.81
C LEU A 27 -13.63 25.97 -5.88
N PRO A 28 -12.80 24.92 -5.99
CA PRO A 28 -13.28 23.59 -6.32
C PRO A 28 -13.35 22.74 -5.05
N GLU A 29 -14.59 22.53 -4.60
CA GLU A 29 -15.02 21.40 -3.78
C GLU A 29 -14.74 20.11 -4.55
N ASP A 30 -14.04 19.13 -3.96
CA ASP A 30 -14.21 17.68 -4.26
C ASP A 30 -13.23 16.75 -3.51
N GLU A 31 -12.29 17.25 -2.71
CA GLU A 31 -11.33 16.40 -1.98
C GLU A 31 -11.85 15.80 -0.65
N GLU A 32 -13.04 16.17 -0.19
CA GLU A 32 -13.57 15.67 1.10
C GLU A 32 -14.41 14.39 0.97
N LYS A 33 -14.85 14.04 -0.24
CA LYS A 33 -15.78 12.91 -0.45
C LYS A 33 -15.09 11.54 -0.43
N GLU A 34 -13.81 11.46 -0.80
CA GLU A 34 -13.06 10.20 -0.76
C GLU A 34 -12.67 9.77 0.66
N LYS A 35 -12.46 10.74 1.57
CA LYS A 35 -12.11 10.44 2.97
C LYS A 35 -13.26 9.78 3.73
N GLY A 36 -14.51 10.13 3.38
CA GLY A 36 -15.72 9.57 3.99
C GLY A 36 -15.99 8.11 3.62
N ILE A 37 -15.58 7.65 2.44
CA ILE A 37 -15.87 6.29 1.95
C ILE A 37 -14.98 5.26 2.65
N VAL A 38 -13.71 5.60 2.88
CA VAL A 38 -12.78 4.75 3.65
C VAL A 38 -13.18 4.69 5.13
N PHE A 39 -13.73 5.80 5.67
CA PHE A 39 -14.21 5.85 7.05
C PHE A 39 -15.51 5.06 7.26
N GLY A 40 -16.46 5.13 6.32
CA GLY A 40 -17.76 4.46 6.39
C GLY A 40 -17.69 2.92 6.31
N LEU A 41 -16.64 2.36 5.69
CA LEU A 41 -16.43 0.90 5.62
C LEU A 41 -15.84 0.31 6.91
N LEU A 42 -15.27 1.14 7.80
CA LEU A 42 -14.65 0.70 9.04
C LEU A 42 -15.62 0.67 10.23
N GLU A 43 -16.70 1.48 10.23
CA GLU A 43 -17.68 1.51 11.32
C GLU A 43 -18.52 0.23 11.42
N ARG A 44 -18.78 -0.46 10.31
CA ARG A 44 -19.62 -1.67 10.30
C ARG A 44 -18.98 -2.92 10.91
N ALA A 45 -17.71 -2.86 11.31
CA ALA A 45 -16.99 -3.98 11.92
C ALA A 45 -16.92 -3.93 13.47
N GLY A 46 -17.46 -2.90 14.13
CA GLY A 46 -17.55 -2.87 15.60
C GLY A 46 -16.20 -2.88 16.34
N ILE A 47 -15.14 -2.33 15.74
CA ILE A 47 -13.82 -2.21 16.40
C ILE A 47 -13.56 -0.75 16.76
N PHE A 48 -14.09 -0.28 17.88
CA PHE A 48 -13.51 0.83 18.63
C PHE A 48 -13.82 0.67 20.12
N SER A 49 -12.90 0.04 20.86
CA SER A 49 -12.64 0.48 22.24
C SER A 49 -11.23 1.07 22.25
N GLY A 50 -11.17 2.40 22.20
CA GLY A 50 -10.12 3.24 22.76
C GLY A 50 -8.65 2.89 22.46
N VAL A 51 -8.02 3.80 21.70
CA VAL A 51 -6.60 4.19 21.78
C VAL A 51 -5.60 3.34 20.96
N PHE A 52 -4.67 4.07 20.33
CA PHE A 52 -3.48 3.69 19.57
C PHE A 52 -3.60 3.57 18.04
N VAL A 53 -3.72 4.74 17.38
CA VAL A 53 -3.03 4.95 16.11
C VAL A 53 -1.56 5.27 16.44
N SER A 54 -0.75 4.23 16.66
CA SER A 54 0.70 4.40 16.68
C SER A 54 1.19 4.55 15.25
N ILE A 55 1.37 5.80 14.81
CA ILE A 55 2.21 6.12 13.66
C ILE A 55 3.62 5.66 14.02
N LEU A 56 4.04 4.52 13.48
CA LEU A 56 5.41 4.03 13.64
C LEU A 56 6.31 4.90 12.76
N SER A 57 7.07 5.83 13.37
CA SER A 57 8.10 6.58 12.64
C SER A 57 9.16 5.60 12.18
N VAL A 58 9.23 5.35 10.87
CA VAL A 58 10.31 4.59 10.25
C VAL A 58 11.45 5.56 9.98
N SER A 59 12.62 5.28 10.55
CA SER A 59 13.89 5.95 10.24
C SER A 59 14.21 5.80 8.75
N GLU A 60 14.41 6.93 8.11
CA GLU A 60 14.59 7.10 6.68
C GLU A 60 15.91 6.47 6.22
N SER A 61 15.79 5.33 5.54
CA SER A 61 16.82 4.83 4.64
C SER A 61 16.18 4.87 3.26
N LYS A 62 16.86 5.54 2.32
CA LYS A 62 16.36 5.86 0.97
C LYS A 62 16.25 4.59 0.12
N HIS A 63 15.30 3.73 0.42
CA HIS A 63 14.99 2.55 -0.38
C HIS A 63 13.87 2.92 -1.34
N VAL A 64 14.14 2.70 -2.63
CA VAL A 64 13.15 2.91 -3.69
C VAL A 64 12.19 1.73 -3.65
N ILE A 65 10.93 1.98 -3.34
CA ILE A 65 9.88 0.95 -3.39
C ILE A 65 9.76 0.50 -4.85
N LYS A 66 10.10 -0.76 -5.11
CA LYS A 66 9.91 -1.38 -6.42
C LYS A 66 8.43 -1.70 -6.56
N ASN A 67 7.75 -1.00 -7.47
CA ASN A 67 6.34 -1.26 -7.79
C ASN A 67 6.23 -2.01 -9.11
N ILE A 68 5.22 -2.86 -9.21
CA ILE A 68 4.86 -3.58 -10.44
C ILE A 68 3.60 -2.96 -11.04
N LEU A 69 3.42 -3.11 -12.35
CA LEU A 69 2.20 -2.67 -13.00
C LEU A 69 1.11 -3.74 -12.85
N TRP A 70 0.09 -3.44 -12.04
CA TRP A 70 -1.05 -4.33 -11.86
C TRP A 70 -1.91 -4.42 -13.12
N THR A 71 -2.49 -5.60 -13.36
CA THR A 71 -3.39 -5.81 -14.50
C THR A 71 -4.66 -4.96 -14.35
N THR A 72 -5.31 -4.68 -15.47
CA THR A 72 -6.62 -4.02 -15.50
C THR A 72 -7.72 -4.97 -15.05
N ALA A 73 -8.77 -4.44 -14.42
CA ALA A 73 -9.94 -5.21 -14.00
C ALA A 73 -10.54 -6.10 -15.11
N LYS A 74 -10.59 -5.61 -16.36
CA LYS A 74 -11.09 -6.36 -17.52
C LYS A 74 -10.34 -7.66 -17.81
N ASN A 75 -9.02 -7.65 -17.63
CA ASN A 75 -8.13 -8.75 -18.00
C ASN A 75 -7.75 -9.60 -16.78
N PHE A 76 -8.40 -9.37 -15.64
CA PHE A 76 -8.06 -10.07 -14.42
C PHE A 76 -8.59 -11.51 -14.43
N THR A 77 -7.72 -12.45 -14.10
CA THR A 77 -8.07 -13.82 -13.73
C THR A 77 -7.34 -14.20 -12.44
N VAL A 78 -7.79 -15.27 -11.78
CA VAL A 78 -7.18 -15.74 -10.53
C VAL A 78 -5.71 -16.10 -10.73
N GLU A 79 -5.38 -16.72 -11.87
CA GLU A 79 -4.04 -17.14 -12.23
C GLU A 79 -3.13 -15.93 -12.49
N ILE A 80 -3.63 -14.91 -13.19
CA ILE A 80 -2.88 -13.66 -13.41
C ILE A 80 -2.64 -12.96 -12.07
N GLY A 81 -3.66 -12.90 -11.21
CA GLY A 81 -3.52 -12.33 -9.86
C GLY A 81 -2.42 -13.02 -9.06
N GLN A 82 -2.41 -14.36 -9.07
CA GLN A 82 -1.37 -15.14 -8.41
C GLN A 82 0.03 -14.88 -9.01
N GLN A 83 0.13 -14.84 -10.34
CA GLN A 83 1.40 -14.55 -11.03
C GLN A 83 1.94 -13.17 -10.68
N GLN A 84 1.08 -12.15 -10.62
CA GLN A 84 1.49 -10.79 -10.24
C GLN A 84 1.86 -10.69 -8.76
N ILE A 85 1.25 -11.49 -7.89
CA ILE A 85 1.69 -11.60 -6.49
C ILE A 85 3.11 -12.18 -6.42
N GLU A 86 3.41 -13.22 -7.20
CA GLU A 86 4.77 -13.77 -7.27
C GLU A 86 5.77 -12.77 -7.85
N GLU A 87 5.38 -12.02 -8.87
CA GLU A 87 6.19 -10.93 -9.43
C GLU A 87 6.47 -9.86 -8.37
N LEU A 88 5.45 -9.43 -7.62
CA LEU A 88 5.62 -8.49 -6.51
C LEU A 88 6.58 -9.05 -5.46
N ILE A 89 6.39 -10.30 -5.04
CA ILE A 89 7.25 -10.94 -4.02
C ILE A 89 8.70 -11.00 -4.50
N SER A 90 8.93 -11.24 -5.80
CA SER A 90 10.28 -11.26 -6.37
C SER A 90 11.01 -9.91 -6.29
N THR A 91 10.26 -8.81 -6.12
CA THR A 91 10.85 -7.48 -5.92
C THR A 91 11.34 -7.25 -4.49
N TRP A 92 10.85 -8.04 -3.52
CA TRP A 92 11.18 -7.90 -2.11
C TRP A 92 12.63 -8.31 -1.85
N ASP A 93 13.33 -7.55 -1.00
CA ASP A 93 14.68 -7.88 -0.56
C ASP A 93 14.60 -8.89 0.60
N ILE A 94 14.50 -10.17 0.24
CA ILE A 94 14.41 -11.30 1.17
C ILE A 94 15.52 -12.29 0.83
N HIS A 95 16.18 -12.79 1.87
CA HIS A 95 17.25 -13.77 1.71
C HIS A 95 16.76 -15.07 1.05
N GLU A 96 17.56 -15.61 0.11
CA GLU A 96 17.24 -16.80 -0.71
C GLU A 96 16.93 -18.09 0.08
N SER A 97 17.29 -18.13 1.37
CA SER A 97 16.96 -19.26 2.25
C SER A 97 15.47 -19.38 2.54
N TRP A 98 14.73 -18.28 2.41
CA TRP A 98 13.29 -18.29 2.54
C TRP A 98 12.66 -18.97 1.33
N LEU A 99 11.88 -20.02 1.60
CA LEU A 99 11.06 -20.64 0.58
C LEU A 99 9.62 -20.17 0.75
N HIS A 100 8.96 -19.88 -0.35
CA HIS A 100 7.56 -19.53 -0.36
C HIS A 100 6.77 -20.25 -1.45
N HIS A 101 5.46 -20.29 -1.25
CA HIS A 101 4.49 -20.60 -2.30
C HIS A 101 3.25 -19.74 -2.10
N SER A 102 2.69 -19.21 -3.18
CA SER A 102 1.36 -18.62 -3.18
C SER A 102 0.28 -19.66 -3.48
N GLU A 103 -0.91 -19.42 -2.95
CA GLU A 103 -2.12 -20.17 -3.22
C GLU A 103 -3.32 -19.22 -3.26
N PHE A 104 -4.29 -19.54 -4.10
CA PHE A 104 -5.61 -18.92 -4.07
C PHE A 104 -6.46 -19.54 -2.96
N LEU A 105 -7.18 -18.71 -2.22
CA LEU A 105 -8.05 -19.15 -1.13
C LEU A 105 -9.52 -19.13 -1.55
N GLU A 106 -10.03 -17.94 -1.85
CA GLU A 106 -11.45 -17.74 -2.06
C GLU A 106 -11.74 -16.48 -2.87
N GLU A 107 -12.92 -16.50 -3.49
CA GLU A 107 -13.53 -15.39 -4.18
C GLU A 107 -14.73 -14.91 -3.37
N GLU A 108 -14.77 -13.63 -3.06
CA GLU A 108 -15.84 -12.98 -2.32
C GLU A 108 -16.52 -11.96 -3.22
N GLU A 109 -17.79 -12.21 -3.55
CA GLU A 109 -18.63 -11.30 -4.33
C GLU A 109 -19.40 -10.37 -3.39
N LEU A 110 -19.08 -9.07 -3.39
CA LEU A 110 -19.80 -8.04 -2.65
C LEU A 110 -20.70 -7.23 -3.58
N LYS A 111 -21.57 -6.41 -2.99
CA LYS A 111 -22.49 -5.53 -3.71
C LYS A 111 -21.76 -4.66 -4.74
N ASP A 112 -20.69 -4.00 -4.32
CA ASP A 112 -20.02 -2.95 -5.09
C ASP A 112 -18.59 -3.35 -5.54
N SER A 113 -18.13 -4.55 -5.18
CA SER A 113 -16.79 -5.02 -5.51
C SER A 113 -16.70 -6.54 -5.47
N LYS A 114 -15.67 -7.07 -6.12
CA LYS A 114 -15.29 -8.47 -6.09
C LYS A 114 -13.89 -8.59 -5.50
N ARG A 115 -13.68 -9.51 -4.57
CA ARG A 115 -12.40 -9.69 -3.88
C ARG A 115 -11.87 -11.09 -4.08
N TYR A 116 -10.57 -11.17 -4.32
CA TYR A 116 -9.86 -12.43 -4.50
C TYR A 116 -8.80 -12.52 -3.43
N HIS A 117 -8.91 -13.54 -2.60
CA HIS A 117 -8.03 -13.76 -1.46
C HIS A 117 -6.97 -14.79 -1.80
N TYR A 118 -5.73 -14.45 -1.48
CA TYR A 118 -4.56 -15.31 -1.69
C TYR A 118 -3.76 -15.40 -0.40
N ARG A 119 -2.97 -16.47 -0.29
CA ARG A 119 -2.02 -16.66 0.79
C ARG A 119 -0.66 -16.99 0.20
N ALA A 120 0.37 -16.25 0.59
CA ALA A 120 1.75 -16.65 0.43
C ALA A 120 2.26 -17.25 1.75
N CYS A 121 2.60 -18.53 1.72
CA CYS A 121 3.15 -19.27 2.85
C CYS A 121 4.68 -19.27 2.77
N TRP A 122 5.34 -18.84 3.83
CA TRP A 122 6.78 -18.71 3.96
C TRP A 122 7.34 -19.67 4.99
N GLY A 123 8.48 -20.29 4.68
CA GLY A 123 9.19 -21.19 5.58
C GLY A 123 10.70 -21.08 5.43
N LEU A 124 11.41 -21.34 6.53
CA LEU A 124 12.87 -21.35 6.58
C LEU A 124 13.36 -22.78 6.89
N PRO A 125 13.47 -23.66 5.88
CA PRO A 125 13.94 -25.02 6.08
C PRO A 125 15.43 -25.04 6.44
N THR A 126 15.84 -26.01 7.25
CA THR A 126 17.25 -26.20 7.58
C THR A 126 17.65 -27.67 7.37
N ARG A 127 18.94 -27.94 7.15
CA ARG A 127 19.43 -29.33 7.00
C ARG A 127 19.05 -30.25 8.16
N ARG A 128 18.94 -29.71 9.37
CA ARG A 128 18.56 -30.47 10.58
C ARG A 128 17.05 -30.58 10.77
N LYS A 129 16.27 -29.67 10.16
CA LYS A 129 14.80 -29.61 10.26
C LYS A 129 14.26 -29.20 8.88
N PRO A 130 14.11 -30.15 7.95
CA PRO A 130 13.64 -29.86 6.59
C PRO A 130 12.18 -29.39 6.58
N ILE A 131 11.40 -29.82 7.57
CA ILE A 131 10.05 -29.30 7.83
C ILE A 131 10.17 -28.26 8.96
N PRO A 132 9.92 -26.97 8.68
CA PRO A 132 9.97 -25.92 9.70
C PRO A 132 8.95 -26.17 10.83
N ARG A 133 9.31 -25.81 12.07
CA ARG A 133 8.39 -25.91 13.23
C ARG A 133 7.19 -24.98 13.13
N ALA A 134 7.37 -23.86 12.43
CA ALA A 134 6.34 -22.88 12.16
C ALA A 134 6.65 -22.21 10.81
N THR A 135 5.59 -21.74 10.16
CA THR A 135 5.63 -20.96 8.92
C THR A 135 5.06 -19.57 9.18
N ALA A 136 5.31 -18.63 8.27
CA ALA A 136 4.67 -17.32 8.28
C ALA A 136 3.75 -17.19 7.07
N SER A 137 2.55 -16.64 7.26
CA SER A 137 1.64 -16.37 6.14
C SER A 137 1.49 -14.88 5.88
N VAL A 138 1.52 -14.50 4.60
CA VAL A 138 1.11 -13.17 4.12
C VAL A 138 -0.15 -13.36 3.30
N TYR A 139 -1.20 -12.63 3.66
CA TYR A 139 -2.49 -12.70 2.99
C TYR A 139 -2.63 -11.51 2.06
N PHE A 140 -2.92 -11.78 0.80
CA PHE A 140 -3.17 -10.76 -0.20
C PHE A 140 -4.66 -10.72 -0.54
N VAL A 141 -5.15 -9.52 -0.83
CA VAL A 141 -6.50 -9.30 -1.32
C VAL A 141 -6.41 -8.41 -2.54
N ILE A 142 -6.86 -8.94 -3.68
CA ILE A 142 -7.03 -8.16 -4.91
C ILE A 142 -8.51 -7.79 -5.02
N VAL A 143 -8.78 -6.50 -5.18
CA VAL A 143 -10.13 -5.93 -5.21
C VAL A 143 -10.40 -5.33 -6.58
N ILE A 144 -11.50 -5.77 -7.18
CA ILE A 144 -12.07 -5.19 -8.39
C ILE A 144 -13.35 -4.47 -8.00
N SER A 145 -13.36 -3.15 -8.11
CA SER A 145 -14.56 -2.35 -7.86
C SER A 145 -15.47 -2.40 -9.08
N LYS A 146 -16.78 -2.59 -8.87
CA LYS A 146 -17.81 -2.48 -9.92
C LYS A 146 -18.15 -1.04 -10.27
N LEU A 147 -17.71 -0.10 -9.42
CA LEU A 147 -17.95 1.34 -9.59
C LEU A 147 -16.86 2.00 -10.44
N LYS A 148 -15.68 1.37 -10.52
CA LYS A 148 -14.55 1.85 -11.32
C LYS A 148 -14.63 1.29 -12.74
N PRO A 149 -14.12 2.00 -13.76
CA PRO A 149 -14.10 1.49 -15.12
C PRO A 149 -13.20 0.26 -15.22
N ASP A 150 -13.57 -0.69 -16.09
CA ASP A 150 -12.83 -1.96 -16.27
C ASP A 150 -11.40 -1.75 -16.80
N THR A 151 -11.08 -0.55 -17.30
CA THR A 151 -9.76 -0.13 -17.74
C THR A 151 -8.84 0.27 -16.59
N ALA A 152 -9.36 0.48 -15.39
CA ALA A 152 -8.56 0.80 -14.21
C ALA A 152 -7.77 -0.44 -13.74
N PRO A 153 -6.55 -0.24 -13.19
CA PRO A 153 -5.78 -1.32 -12.56
C PRO A 153 -6.52 -1.85 -11.33
N VAL A 154 -6.30 -3.13 -11.03
CA VAL A 154 -6.84 -3.76 -9.82
C VAL A 154 -6.18 -3.19 -8.56
N GLU A 155 -6.94 -3.09 -7.48
CA GLU A 155 -6.39 -2.65 -6.20
C GLU A 155 -5.85 -3.84 -5.41
N VAL A 156 -4.63 -3.70 -4.88
CA VAL A 156 -3.99 -4.79 -4.12
C VAL A 156 -3.66 -4.36 -2.71
N PHE A 157 -3.97 -5.23 -1.78
CA PHE A 157 -3.69 -5.08 -0.36
C PHE A 157 -3.05 -6.35 0.18
N TYR A 158 -2.28 -6.21 1.24
CA TYR A 158 -1.79 -7.36 1.99
C TYR A 158 -1.80 -7.13 3.50
N ARG A 159 -1.85 -8.23 4.25
CA ARG A 159 -1.71 -8.26 5.70
C ARG A 159 -0.82 -9.43 6.11
N LEU A 160 -0.10 -9.25 7.20
CA LEU A 160 0.69 -10.32 7.81
C LEU A 160 -0.20 -11.12 8.77
N GLU A 161 0.07 -12.41 8.93
CA GLU A 161 -0.70 -13.28 9.82
C GLU A 161 -0.84 -12.76 11.26
N SER A 162 0.24 -12.22 11.84
CA SER A 162 0.26 -11.71 13.22
C SER A 162 -0.24 -10.26 13.35
N SER A 163 -0.69 -9.63 12.26
CA SER A 163 -1.00 -8.20 12.21
C SER A 163 -2.38 -7.93 11.62
N ARG A 164 -3.13 -7.02 12.25
CA ARG A 164 -4.38 -6.49 11.67
C ARG A 164 -4.16 -5.35 10.69
N LEU A 165 -2.95 -4.79 10.63
CA LEU A 165 -2.61 -3.69 9.73
C LEU A 165 -2.62 -4.15 8.27
N ILE A 166 -3.47 -3.50 7.48
CA ILE A 166 -3.57 -3.66 6.02
C ILE A 166 -2.60 -2.68 5.36
N ARG A 167 -1.84 -3.17 4.37
CA ARG A 167 -0.84 -2.39 3.64
C ARG A 167 -1.12 -2.42 2.14
N ARG A 168 -0.76 -1.35 1.44
CA ARG A 168 -0.68 -1.30 -0.01
C ARG A 168 0.77 -1.57 -0.44
N PRO A 169 1.03 -2.44 -1.43
CA PRO A 169 2.39 -2.74 -1.92
C PRO A 169 3.18 -1.49 -2.34
N GLU A 170 2.49 -0.50 -2.90
CA GLU A 170 3.10 0.71 -3.44
C GLU A 170 3.61 1.68 -2.36
N GLN A 171 3.15 1.51 -1.11
CA GLN A 171 3.35 2.48 -0.02
C GLN A 171 4.24 1.94 1.10
N CYS A 172 4.56 0.64 1.08
CA CYS A 172 5.26 0.00 2.19
C CYS A 172 6.23 -1.05 1.66
N GLU A 173 7.51 -0.85 1.94
CA GLU A 173 8.53 -1.85 1.68
C GLU A 173 8.35 -3.04 2.62
N PHE A 174 8.38 -4.25 2.04
CA PHE A 174 8.30 -5.47 2.80
C PHE A 174 9.61 -5.74 3.54
N ARG A 175 9.54 -6.07 4.83
CA ARG A 175 10.71 -6.35 5.66
C ARG A 175 10.79 -7.82 6.02
N GLU A 176 11.90 -8.47 5.69
CA GLU A 176 12.16 -9.87 6.06
C GLU A 176 11.98 -10.12 7.58
N LYS A 177 12.35 -9.14 8.41
CA LYS A 177 12.15 -9.18 9.87
C LYS A 177 10.71 -9.54 10.26
N TRP A 178 9.71 -9.10 9.50
CA TRP A 178 8.31 -9.42 9.80
C TRP A 178 8.02 -10.92 9.71
N LEU A 179 8.66 -11.65 8.80
CA LEU A 179 8.53 -13.11 8.70
C LEU A 179 9.18 -13.80 9.91
N HIS A 180 10.36 -13.34 10.31
CA HIS A 180 11.03 -13.81 11.53
C HIS A 180 10.15 -13.61 12.76
N ASP A 181 9.63 -12.39 12.96
CA ASP A 181 8.79 -12.05 14.10
C ASP A 181 7.54 -12.96 14.17
N ILE A 182 6.92 -13.31 13.02
CA ILE A 182 5.79 -14.25 12.99
C ILE A 182 6.20 -15.65 13.47
N ILE A 183 7.29 -16.20 12.91
CA ILE A 183 7.74 -17.56 13.23
C ILE A 183 8.18 -17.65 14.69
N GLU A 184 8.97 -16.70 15.18
CA GLU A 184 9.45 -16.66 16.56
C GLU A 184 8.28 -16.60 17.55
N ASN A 185 7.31 -15.72 17.31
CA ASN A 185 6.13 -15.61 18.17
C ASN A 185 5.31 -16.89 18.20
N LYS A 186 5.13 -17.57 17.07
CA LYS A 186 4.44 -18.87 17.03
C LYS A 186 5.18 -19.94 17.82
N VAL A 187 6.50 -20.03 17.67
CA VAL A 187 7.33 -21.00 18.39
C VAL A 187 7.27 -20.74 19.89
N LEU A 188 7.43 -19.48 20.32
CA LEU A 188 7.34 -19.09 21.73
C LEU A 188 5.96 -19.41 22.33
N CYS A 189 4.89 -19.14 21.59
CA CYS A 189 3.53 -19.50 22.03
C CYS A 189 3.36 -21.02 22.17
N ALA A 190 3.84 -21.80 21.20
CA ALA A 190 3.75 -23.26 21.25
C ALA A 190 4.52 -23.86 22.44
N GLU A 191 5.71 -23.35 22.75
CA GLU A 191 6.54 -23.81 23.87
C GLU A 191 5.89 -23.49 25.23
N ARG A 192 5.27 -22.31 25.36
CA ARG A 192 4.52 -21.94 26.57
C ARG A 192 3.30 -22.83 26.81
N LEU A 193 2.64 -23.28 25.74
CA LEU A 193 1.49 -24.17 25.85
C LEU A 193 1.91 -25.62 26.18
N ALA A 194 3.06 -26.08 25.67
CA ALA A 194 3.58 -27.41 25.95
C ALA A 194 4.18 -27.59 27.36
N SER A 195 4.49 -26.48 28.05
CA SER A 195 5.05 -26.50 29.42
C SER A 195 3.97 -26.46 30.52
N ARG A 196 2.69 -26.51 30.15
CA ARG A 196 1.53 -26.58 31.05
C ARG A 196 1.01 -28.00 31.13
#